data_AF-A0A7R9I8F9-F1
#
_entry.id   AF-A0A7R9I8F9-F1
#
_cell.length_a   1.000
_cell.length_b   1.000
_cell.length_c   1.000
_cell.angle_alpha   90.00
_cell.angle_beta   90.00
_cell.angle_gamma   90.00
#
_symmetry.space_group_name_H-M   'P 1'
#
loop_
_entity.id
_entity.type
_entity.pdbx_description
1 polymer ?
#
loop_
_entity_poly.entity_id
_entity_poly.type
_entity_poly.pdbx_seq_one_letter_code
_entity_poly.pdbx_strand_id
1 'polypeptide(L)' 'MLTDVADVFMALMQHNRANLSQWLEIAIKALPTQNSGGSITATPKQLVDFHSSLTRAEGNKAAMHALRDFARLFR' A
#
# COMPACT_ATOMS: atom_id res chain seq x y z
N MET A 1 -14.96 2.51 -3.92
CA MET A 1 -14.14 2.56 -2.69
C MET A 1 -12.66 2.39 -3.00
N LEU A 2 -12.15 1.20 -3.36
CA LEU A 2 -10.71 1.02 -3.64
C LEU A 2 -10.21 1.81 -4.87
N THR A 3 -11.05 1.98 -5.90
CA THR A 3 -10.75 2.82 -7.07
C THR A 3 -10.55 4.28 -6.68
N ASP A 4 -11.46 4.82 -5.85
CA ASP A 4 -11.40 6.21 -5.39
C ASP A 4 -10.14 6.46 -4.55
N VAL A 5 -9.74 5.47 -3.73
CA VAL A 5 -8.48 5.51 -2.99
C VAL A 5 -7.28 5.50 -3.94
N ALA A 6 -7.32 4.68 -5.00
CA ALA A 6 -6.26 4.65 -6.00
C ALA A 6 -6.10 6.01 -6.72
N ASP A 7 -7.20 6.70 -7.03
CA ASP A 7 -7.16 8.05 -7.61
C ASP A 7 -6.42 9.04 -6.70
N VAL A 8 -6.69 9.00 -5.39
CA VAL A 8 -6.01 9.86 -4.42
C VAL A 8 -4.51 9.53 -4.32
N PHE A 9 -4.14 8.26 -4.26
CA PHE A 9 -2.72 7.86 -4.27
C PHE A 9 -2.00 8.29 -5.55
N MET A 10 -2.68 8.21 -6.71
CA MET A 10 -2.14 8.70 -7.98
C MET A 10 -1.93 10.22 -7.96
N ALA A 11 -2.90 10.98 -7.47
CA ALA A 11 -2.78 12.43 -7.34
C ALA A 11 -1.63 12.83 -6.41
N LEU A 12 -1.47 12.14 -5.27
CA LEU A 12 -0.36 12.35 -4.35
C LEU A 12 1.00 12.02 -5.00
N MET A 13 1.09 10.93 -5.78
CA MET A 13 2.31 10.58 -6.52
C MET A 13 2.68 11.63 -7.57
N GLN A 14 1.70 12.20 -8.26
CA GLN A 14 1.93 13.26 -9.24
C GLN A 14 2.37 14.56 -8.57
N HIS A 15 1.84 14.86 -7.38
CA HIS A 15 2.23 16.05 -6.63
C HIS A 15 3.64 15.93 -6.04
N ASN A 16 3.91 14.86 -5.28
CA ASN A 16 5.24 14.59 -4.72
C ASN A 16 5.40 13.10 -4.37
N ARG A 17 5.98 12.33 -5.30
CA ARG A 17 6.23 10.90 -5.11
C ARG A 17 7.22 10.59 -3.98
N ALA A 18 8.21 11.43 -3.74
CA ALA A 18 9.20 11.20 -2.67
C ALA A 18 8.55 11.27 -1.29
N ASN A 19 7.74 12.30 -1.05
CA ASN A 19 7.00 12.45 0.20
C ASN A 19 5.99 11.31 0.40
N LEU A 20 5.23 10.95 -0.65
CA LEU A 20 4.30 9.83 -0.55
C LEU A 20 5.03 8.52 -0.21
N SER A 21 6.17 8.25 -0.83
CA SER A 21 6.99 7.07 -0.54
C SER A 21 7.37 7.01 0.94
N GLN A 22 7.84 8.13 1.50
CA GLN A 22 8.20 8.21 2.92
C GLN A 22 6.98 8.05 3.85
N TRP A 23 5.87 8.72 3.56
CA TRP A 23 4.65 8.61 4.36
C TRP A 23 4.06 7.20 4.33
N LEU A 24 4.08 6.56 3.16
CA LEU A 24 3.62 5.19 2.99
C LEU A 24 4.49 4.21 3.77
N GLU A 25 5.81 4.38 3.77
CA GLU A 25 6.72 3.55 4.56
C GLU A 25 6.40 3.64 6.07
N ILE A 26 6.21 4.85 6.58
CA ILE A 26 5.83 5.09 7.99
C ILE A 26 4.50 4.41 8.30
N ALA A 27 3.49 4.60 7.46
CA ALA A 27 2.16 4.04 7.65
C ALA A 27 2.19 2.50 7.65
N ILE A 28 2.91 1.89 6.70
CA ILE A 28 3.04 0.43 6.59
C ILE A 28 3.72 -0.16 7.84
N LYS A 29 4.77 0.50 8.36
CA LYS A 29 5.46 0.05 9.58
C LYS A 29 4.59 0.12 10.83
N ALA A 30 3.56 0.97 10.84
CA ALA A 30 2.63 1.11 11.95
C ALA A 30 1.46 0.12 11.91
N LEU A 31 1.30 -0.66 10.83
CA LEU A 31 0.20 -1.61 10.71
C LEU A 31 0.40 -2.85 11.59
N PRO A 32 -0.67 -3.42 12.17
CA PRO A 32 -0.60 -4.69 12.86
C PRO A 32 -0.29 -5.81 11.85
N THR A 33 0.85 -6.48 12.00
CA THR A 33 1.28 -7.57 11.10
C THR A 33 0.85 -8.96 11.60
N GLN A 34 0.16 -9.00 12.74
CA GLN A 34 -0.42 -10.20 13.32
C GLN A 34 -1.85 -9.90 13.75
N ASN A 35 -2.74 -10.89 13.63
CA ASN A 35 -4.10 -10.78 14.13
C ASN A 35 -4.15 -11.09 15.64
N SER A 36 -5.31 -10.90 16.28
CA SER A 36 -5.48 -11.16 17.73
C SER A 36 -5.18 -12.60 18.15
N GLY A 37 -5.16 -13.55 17.22
CA GLY A 37 -4.78 -14.95 17.45
C GLY A 37 -3.30 -15.24 17.23
N GLY A 38 -2.45 -14.21 17.02
CA GLY A 38 -1.01 -14.37 16.80
C GLY A 38 -0.63 -14.90 15.42
N SER A 39 -1.59 -15.05 14.50
CA SER A 39 -1.30 -15.48 13.13
C SER A 39 -0.80 -14.30 12.29
N ILE A 40 0.22 -14.55 11.46
CA ILE A 40 0.81 -13.53 10.59
C ILE A 40 -0.24 -13.07 9.56
N THR A 41 -0.56 -11.78 9.59
CA THR A 41 -1.47 -11.11 8.64
C THR A 41 -0.70 -10.65 7.41
N ALA A 42 0.48 -10.05 7.61
CA ALA A 42 1.34 -9.60 6.52
C ALA A 42 2.82 -9.81 6.86
N THR A 43 3.57 -10.41 5.95
CA THR A 43 5.01 -10.62 6.09
C THR A 43 5.79 -9.34 5.76
N PRO A 44 7.00 -9.14 6.31
CA PRO A 44 7.86 -7.99 5.96
C PRO A 44 8.10 -7.86 4.46
N LYS A 45 8.24 -8.99 3.75
CA LYS A 45 8.40 -9.01 2.29
C LYS A 45 7.17 -8.46 1.58
N GLN A 46 5.97 -8.91 1.94
CA GLN A 46 4.73 -8.40 1.35
C GLN A 46 4.54 -6.89 1.57
N LEU A 47 4.98 -6.38 2.73
CA LEU A 47 4.96 -4.94 3.03
C LEU A 47 5.89 -4.15 2.09
N VAL A 48 7.12 -4.64 1.89
CA VAL A 48 8.10 -4.03 0.97
C VAL A 48 7.64 -4.11 -0.48
N ASP A 49 7.12 -5.27 -0.89
CA ASP A 49 6.62 -5.51 -2.25
C ASP A 49 5.42 -4.60 -2.55
N PHE A 50 4.53 -4.39 -1.58
CA PHE A 50 3.41 -3.45 -1.71
C PHE A 50 3.90 -2.00 -1.85
N HIS A 51 4.81 -1.55 -0.97
CA HIS A 51 5.37 -0.20 -1.02
C HIS A 51 6.00 0.10 -2.39
N SER A 52 6.85 -0.82 -2.88
CA SER A 52 7.48 -0.73 -4.19
C SER A 52 6.46 -0.73 -5.33
N SER A 53 5.48 -1.64 -5.29
CA SER A 53 4.46 -1.76 -6.32
C SER A 53 3.58 -0.51 -6.43
N LEU A 54 3.21 0.09 -5.30
CA LEU A 54 2.38 1.29 -5.29
C LEU A 54 3.18 2.54 -5.70
N THR A 55 4.38 2.75 -5.16
CA THR A 55 5.20 3.94 -5.46
C THR A 55 5.70 3.99 -6.90
N ARG A 56 5.86 2.82 -7.53
CA ARG A 56 6.27 2.68 -8.94
C ARG A 56 5.09 2.51 -9.90
N ALA A 57 3.85 2.57 -9.42
CA ALA A 57 2.67 2.40 -10.27
C ALA A 57 2.58 3.51 -11.33
N GLU A 58 2.41 3.09 -12.58
CA GLU A 58 2.15 3.96 -13.72
C GLU A 58 0.66 3.91 -14.07
N GLY A 59 -0.09 4.81 -13.46
CA GLY A 59 -1.53 4.98 -13.69
C GLY A 59 -2.43 4.26 -12.68
N ASN A 60 -3.71 4.66 -12.68
CA ASN A 60 -4.67 4.25 -11.67
C ASN A 60 -4.83 2.72 -11.60
N LYS A 61 -4.91 2.04 -12.75
CA LYS A 61 -5.11 0.58 -12.79
C LYS A 61 -4.02 -0.18 -12.03
N ALA A 62 -2.76 0.21 -12.19
CA ALA A 62 -1.64 -0.40 -11.48
C ALA A 62 -1.71 -0.12 -9.96
N ALA A 63 -2.01 1.12 -9.58
CA ALA A 63 -2.20 1.49 -8.17
C ALA A 63 -3.35 0.73 -7.51
N MET A 64 -4.49 0.60 -8.20
CA MET A 64 -5.65 -0.16 -7.74
C MET A 64 -5.32 -1.64 -7.54
N HIS A 65 -4.57 -2.26 -8.46
CA HIS A 65 -4.14 -3.65 -8.30
C HIS A 65 -3.25 -3.83 -7.06
N ALA A 66 -2.25 -2.96 -6.87
CA ALA A 66 -1.38 -2.99 -5.69
C ALA A 66 -2.17 -2.85 -4.38
N LEU A 67 -3.09 -1.87 -4.32
CA LEU A 67 -3.95 -1.65 -3.15
C LEU A 67 -4.87 -2.84 -2.87
N ARG A 68 -5.47 -3.43 -3.90
CA ARG A 68 -6.38 -4.57 -3.77
C ARG A 68 -5.64 -5.81 -3.26
N ASP A 69 -4.46 -6.10 -3.79
CA ASP A 69 -3.70 -7.28 -3.40
C ASP A 69 -3.17 -7.14 -1.97
N PHE A 70 -2.77 -5.94 -1.57
CA PHE A 70 -2.41 -5.63 -0.18
C PHE A 70 -3.60 -5.75 0.78
N ALA A 71 -4.76 -5.17 0.44
CA ALA A 71 -5.94 -5.20 1.29
C ALA A 71 -6.46 -6.62 1.57
N ARG A 72 -6.16 -7.59 0.69
CA ARG A 72 -6.52 -9.00 0.89
C ARG A 72 -5.76 -9.67 2.02
N LEU A 73 -4.59 -9.15 2.41
CA LEU A 73 -3.81 -9.67 3.54
C LEU A 73 -4.50 -9.44 4.89
N PHE A 74 -5.37 -8.43 4.96
CA PHE A 74 -6.04 -7.98 6.19
C PHE A 74 -7.52 -8.37 6.26
N ARG A 75 -7.92 -9.43 5.55
CA ARG A 75 -9.29 -9.94 5.56
C ARG A 75 -9.48 -11.06 6.56
#